data_AF-A0A9P6AFV1-F1
#
_entry.id   AF-A0A9P6AFV1-F1
#
_cell.length_a   1.000
_cell.length_b   1.000
_cell.length_c   1.000
_cell.angle_alpha   90.00
_cell.angle_beta   90.00
_cell.angle_gamma   90.00
#
_symmetry.space_group_name_H-M   'P 1'
#
loop_
_entity.id
_entity.type
_entity.pdbx_description
1 polymer ?
#
loop_
_entity_poly.entity_id
_entity_poly.type
_entity_poly.pdbx_seq_one_letter_code
_entity_poly.pdbx_strand_id
1 'polypeptide(L)'
;RVSWIWMAHGTSDNGDLEMHEALQVEWSKSRARKERWLEEVLIVQEEMWRVLISLEHRANVWDSRASAQSTHVPKLAEGIQAYAVKQARILQHRIDFFHHLW
;
A
#
# COMPACT_ATOMS: atom_id res chain seq x y z
N ARG A 1 -11.79 35.75 17.94
CA ARG A 1 -10.70 36.55 17.32
C ARG A 1 -10.16 35.73 16.16
N VAL A 2 -10.32 36.20 14.92
CA VAL A 2 -9.89 35.48 13.70
C VAL A 2 -8.36 35.57 13.60
N SER A 3 -7.69 34.48 13.22
CA SER A 3 -6.22 34.45 13.11
C SER A 3 -5.72 35.42 12.04
N TRP A 4 -4.56 36.04 12.27
CA TRP A 4 -3.97 37.09 11.42
C TRP A 4 -3.67 36.63 9.98
N ILE A 5 -3.47 35.32 9.78
CA ILE A 5 -3.32 34.72 8.46
C ILE A 5 -4.60 34.82 7.60
N TRP A 6 -5.73 35.14 8.24
CA TRP A 6 -7.04 35.35 7.64
C TRP A 6 -7.46 36.83 7.69
N MET A 7 -6.51 37.75 7.81
CA MET A 7 -6.76 39.19 7.68
C MET A 7 -6.27 39.61 6.29
N ALA A 8 -7.12 39.49 5.28
CA ALA A 8 -6.83 40.06 3.97
C ALA A 8 -6.81 41.60 4.11
N HIS A 9 -5.78 42.26 3.55
CA HIS A 9 -5.63 43.71 3.67
C HIS A 9 -6.70 44.42 2.81
N GLY A 10 -7.69 45.03 3.48
CA GLY A 10 -8.48 46.14 2.92
C GLY A 10 -9.85 45.82 2.34
N THR A 11 -10.77 45.25 3.13
CA THR A 11 -12.12 44.95 2.64
C THR A 11 -13.21 45.79 3.32
N SER A 12 -13.90 46.57 2.49
CA SER A 12 -15.29 47.02 2.68
C SER A 12 -16.22 45.81 2.92
N ASP A 13 -17.45 46.03 3.38
CA ASP A 13 -18.50 45.04 3.70
C ASP A 13 -18.63 43.88 2.67
N ASN A 14 -18.26 44.13 1.41
CA ASN A 14 -18.27 43.15 0.32
C ASN A 14 -17.10 42.13 0.35
N GLY A 15 -15.96 42.48 0.92
CA GLY A 15 -14.80 41.59 0.98
C GLY A 15 -14.78 40.68 2.21
N ASP A 16 -15.63 40.92 3.20
CA ASP A 16 -15.92 39.94 4.26
C ASP A 16 -16.66 38.72 3.67
N LEU A 17 -17.55 38.92 2.69
CA LEU A 17 -18.23 37.84 1.96
C LEU A 17 -17.27 37.01 1.11
N GLU A 18 -16.40 37.67 0.32
CA GLU A 18 -15.36 37.00 -0.47
C GLU A 18 -14.39 36.21 0.43
N MET A 19 -14.06 36.77 1.60
CA MET A 19 -13.22 36.10 2.58
C MET A 19 -13.91 34.88 3.19
N HIS A 20 -15.21 34.98 3.50
CA HIS A 20 -16.00 33.85 3.97
C HIS A 20 -16.10 32.74 2.92
N GLU A 21 -16.30 33.08 1.64
CA GLU A 21 -16.25 32.11 0.54
C GLU A 21 -14.88 31.45 0.42
N ALA A 22 -13.79 32.23 0.43
CA ALA A 22 -12.43 31.70 0.38
C ALA A 22 -12.14 30.74 1.55
N LEU A 23 -12.61 31.07 2.75
CA LEU A 23 -12.51 30.22 3.94
C LEU A 23 -13.30 28.91 3.79
N GLN A 24 -14.53 28.98 3.28
CA GLN A 24 -15.35 27.78 3.04
C GLN A 24 -14.73 26.87 1.99
N VAL A 25 -14.15 27.45 0.93
CA VAL A 25 -13.42 26.72 -0.11
C VAL A 25 -12.18 26.05 0.48
N GLU A 26 -11.35 26.77 1.24
CA GLU A 26 -10.14 26.21 1.85
C GLU A 26 -10.46 25.15 2.91
N TRP A 27 -11.53 25.33 3.69
CA TRP A 27 -12.02 24.31 4.61
C TRP A 27 -12.47 23.06 3.85
N SER A 28 -13.24 23.21 2.77
CA SER A 28 -13.73 22.10 1.95
C SER A 28 -12.58 21.33 1.31
N LYS A 29 -11.58 22.02 0.77
CA LYS A 29 -10.35 21.40 0.23
C LYS A 29 -9.58 20.65 1.32
N SER A 30 -9.40 21.26 2.48
CA SER A 30 -8.64 20.67 3.59
C SER A 30 -9.36 19.43 4.15
N ARG A 31 -10.68 19.49 4.24
CA ARG A 31 -11.51 18.34 4.61
C ARG A 31 -11.42 17.21 3.58
N ALA A 32 -11.54 17.50 2.29
CA ALA A 32 -11.40 16.50 1.24
C ALA A 32 -10.00 15.84 1.22
N ARG A 33 -8.93 16.60 1.48
CA ARG A 33 -7.57 16.05 1.65
C ARG A 33 -7.49 15.12 2.86
N LYS A 34 -8.09 15.51 3.99
CA LYS A 34 -8.13 14.66 5.18
C LYS A 34 -8.89 13.36 4.91
N GLU A 35 -10.06 13.43 4.29
CA GLU A 35 -10.87 12.24 3.96
C GLU A 35 -10.10 11.31 3.03
N ARG A 36 -9.49 11.83 1.95
CA ARG A 36 -8.62 11.05 1.06
C ARG A 36 -7.44 10.41 1.78
N TRP A 37 -6.76 11.15 2.66
CA TRP A 37 -5.64 10.61 3.42
C TRP A 37 -6.06 9.42 4.29
N LEU A 38 -7.24 9.49 4.92
CA LEU A 38 -7.78 8.37 5.70
C LEU A 38 -8.06 7.15 4.81
N GLU A 39 -8.60 7.36 3.61
CA GLU A 39 -8.79 6.29 2.63
C GLU A 39 -7.45 5.67 2.20
N GLU A 40 -6.45 6.50 1.88
CA GLU A 40 -5.12 6.04 1.48
C GLU A 40 -4.46 5.20 2.57
N VAL A 41 -4.56 5.60 3.85
CA VAL A 41 -4.03 4.80 4.97
C VAL A 41 -4.68 3.41 5.02
N LEU A 42 -6.01 3.32 4.84
CA LEU A 42 -6.72 2.04 4.83
C LEU A 42 -6.34 1.20 3.61
N ILE A 43 -6.20 1.82 2.44
CA ILE A 43 -5.77 1.14 1.21
C ILE A 43 -4.38 0.55 1.38
N VAL A 44 -3.40 1.31 1.90
CA VAL A 44 -2.03 0.80 2.06
C VAL A 44 -2.00 -0.39 3.03
N GLN A 45 -2.77 -0.35 4.12
CA GLN A 45 -2.88 -1.49 5.04
C GLN A 45 -3.41 -2.74 4.32
N GLU A 46 -4.49 -2.59 3.56
CA GLU A 46 -5.09 -3.68 2.80
C GLU A 46 -4.16 -4.20 1.68
N GLU A 47 -3.44 -3.31 1.00
CA GLU A 47 -2.46 -3.69 -0.02
C GLU A 47 -1.33 -4.53 0.59
N MET A 48 -0.83 -4.17 1.77
CA MET A 48 0.22 -4.96 2.44
C MET A 48 -0.28 -6.35 2.83
N TRP A 49 -1.51 -6.46 3.34
CA TRP A 49 -2.15 -7.75 3.58
C TRP A 49 -2.26 -8.59 2.31
N ARG A 50 -2.70 -7.99 1.19
CA ARG A 50 -2.80 -8.69 -0.10
C ARG A 50 -1.45 -9.13 -0.65
N VAL A 51 -0.40 -8.33 -0.44
CA VAL A 51 0.97 -8.69 -0.83
C VAL A 51 1.41 -9.94 -0.09
N LEU A 52 1.23 -10.01 1.23
CA LEU A 52 1.58 -11.17 2.04
C LEU A 52 0.84 -12.44 1.57
N ILE A 53 -0.49 -12.37 1.44
CA ILE A 53 -1.32 -13.49 0.97
C ILE A 53 -0.88 -13.97 -0.43
N SER A 54 -0.58 -13.04 -1.33
CA SER A 54 -0.11 -13.36 -2.69
C SER A 54 1.25 -14.05 -2.68
N LEU A 55 2.18 -13.60 -1.82
CA LEU A 55 3.48 -14.23 -1.66
C LEU A 55 3.37 -15.63 -1.06
N GLU A 56 2.54 -15.82 -0.02
CA GLU A 56 2.28 -17.13 0.58
C GLU A 56 1.70 -18.11 -0.43
N HIS A 57 0.69 -17.67 -1.19
CA HIS A 57 0.12 -18.48 -2.25
C HIS A 57 1.17 -18.91 -3.28
N ARG A 58 2.05 -18.00 -3.70
CA ARG A 58 3.14 -18.31 -4.65
C ARG A 58 4.18 -19.25 -4.05
N ALA A 59 4.52 -19.10 -2.77
CA ALA A 59 5.45 -19.99 -2.07
C ALA A 59 4.88 -21.42 -2.06
N ASN A 60 3.61 -21.58 -1.68
CA ASN A 60 2.90 -22.86 -1.69
C ASN A 60 2.85 -23.51 -3.08
N VAL A 61 2.68 -22.71 -4.14
CA VAL A 61 2.76 -23.20 -5.52
C VAL A 61 4.16 -23.75 -5.84
N TRP A 62 5.22 -23.08 -5.39
CA TRP A 62 6.59 -23.59 -5.57
C TRP A 62 6.89 -24.83 -4.74
N ASP A 63 6.41 -24.91 -3.49
CA ASP A 63 6.53 -26.12 -2.66
C ASP A 63 5.80 -27.32 -3.28
N SER A 64 4.62 -27.07 -3.85
CA SER A 64 3.87 -28.08 -4.58
C SER A 64 4.63 -28.56 -5.83
N ARG A 65 5.31 -27.64 -6.54
CA ARG A 65 6.17 -27.97 -7.69
C ARG A 65 7.42 -28.75 -7.29
N ALA A 66 8.02 -28.44 -6.13
CA ALA A 66 9.17 -29.17 -5.60
C ALA A 66 8.81 -30.62 -5.26
N SER A 67 7.56 -30.86 -4.84
CA SER A 67 7.03 -32.18 -4.49
C SER A 67 6.51 -32.96 -5.71
N ALA A 68 6.29 -32.29 -6.85
CA ALA A 68 5.80 -32.92 -8.06
C ALA A 68 6.92 -33.58 -8.86
N GLN A 69 6.70 -34.80 -9.32
CA GLN A 69 7.63 -35.50 -10.20
C GLN A 69 7.50 -34.94 -11.63
N SER A 70 8.32 -33.95 -11.97
CA SER A 70 8.19 -33.18 -13.22
C SER A 70 8.86 -33.82 -14.43
N THR A 71 9.71 -34.85 -14.24
CA THR A 71 10.43 -35.51 -15.32
C THR A 71 10.94 -36.90 -14.91
N HIS A 72 11.10 -37.78 -15.90
CA HIS A 72 11.68 -39.11 -15.72
C HIS A 72 13.22 -39.11 -15.78
N VAL A 73 13.86 -37.97 -16.08
CA VAL A 73 15.33 -37.84 -16.13
C VAL A 73 15.85 -37.45 -14.74
N PRO A 74 16.59 -38.33 -14.03
CA PRO A 74 16.89 -38.11 -12.60
C PRO A 74 17.66 -36.82 -12.30
N LYS A 75 18.72 -36.52 -13.06
CA LYS A 75 19.51 -35.29 -12.87
C LYS A 75 18.70 -34.00 -13.11
N LEU A 76 17.78 -34.05 -14.07
CA LEU A 76 16.91 -32.92 -14.37
C LEU A 76 15.83 -32.77 -13.29
N ALA A 77 15.31 -33.89 -12.76
CA ALA A 77 14.37 -33.88 -11.64
C ALA A 77 14.98 -33.23 -10.40
N GLU A 78 16.21 -33.61 -10.04
CA GLU A 78 16.95 -33.01 -8.93
C GLU A 78 17.13 -31.49 -9.11
N GLY A 79 17.53 -31.05 -10.31
CA GLY A 79 17.71 -29.63 -10.61
C GLY A 79 16.39 -28.83 -10.53
N ILE A 80 15.29 -29.39 -11.05
CA ILE A 80 13.96 -28.75 -10.99
C ILE A 80 13.50 -28.64 -9.53
N GLN A 81 13.65 -29.71 -8.74
CA GLN A 81 13.30 -29.71 -7.33
C GLN A 81 14.12 -28.68 -6.55
N ALA A 82 15.45 -28.69 -6.72
CA ALA A 82 16.34 -27.74 -6.06
C ALA A 82 15.99 -26.29 -6.41
N TYR A 83 15.65 -26.02 -7.67
CA TYR A 83 15.21 -24.70 -8.09
C TYR A 83 13.87 -24.30 -7.46
N ALA A 84 12.88 -25.20 -7.45
CA ALA A 84 11.57 -24.94 -6.86
C ALA A 84 11.68 -24.64 -5.35
N VAL A 85 12.46 -25.43 -4.60
CA VAL A 85 12.75 -25.19 -3.18
C VAL A 85 13.42 -23.84 -2.97
N LYS A 86 14.38 -23.46 -3.83
CA LYS A 86 15.03 -22.14 -3.77
C LYS A 86 14.01 -21.01 -3.96
N GLN A 87 13.10 -21.13 -4.92
CA GLN A 87 12.06 -20.11 -5.16
C GLN A 87 11.10 -19.97 -3.98
N ALA A 88 10.63 -21.09 -3.41
CA ALA A 88 9.80 -21.08 -2.21
C ALA A 88 10.50 -20.34 -1.04
N ARG A 89 11.77 -20.67 -0.77
CA ARG A 89 12.56 -19.99 0.28
C ARG A 89 12.73 -18.49 0.06
N ILE A 90 12.95 -18.05 -1.18
CA ILE A 90 13.06 -16.61 -1.48
C ILE A 90 11.75 -15.89 -1.17
N LEU A 91 10.61 -16.51 -1.48
CA LEU A 91 9.30 -15.93 -1.20
C LEU A 91 9.00 -15.91 0.30
N GLN A 92 9.30 -16.99 1.02
CA GLN A 92 9.20 -17.04 2.49
C GLN A 92 10.03 -15.94 3.15
N HIS A 93 11.27 -15.75 2.73
CA HIS A 93 12.11 -14.67 3.25
C HIS A 93 11.52 -13.27 2.99
N ARG A 94 10.87 -13.05 1.84
CA ARG A 94 10.17 -11.78 1.56
C ARG A 94 8.94 -11.59 2.44
N ILE A 95 8.19 -12.66 2.70
CA ILE A 95 7.04 -12.66 3.63
C ILE A 95 7.51 -12.24 5.01
N ASP A 96 8.54 -12.90 5.55
CA ASP A 96 9.13 -12.57 6.86
C ASP A 96 9.61 -11.12 6.92
N PHE A 97 10.30 -10.66 5.86
CA PHE A 97 10.75 -9.28 5.77
C PHE A 97 9.58 -8.28 5.83
N PHE A 98 8.52 -8.52 5.06
CA PHE A 98 7.36 -7.62 5.05
C PHE A 98 6.55 -7.68 6.35
N HIS A 99 6.46 -8.84 7.01
CA HIS A 99 5.88 -8.95 8.35
C HIS A 99 6.63 -8.16 9.42
N HIS A 100 7.95 -8.00 9.27
CA HIS A 100 8.74 -7.19 10.19
C HIS A 100 8.74 -5.70 9.86
N LEU A 101 8.55 -5.36 8.59
CA LEU A 101 8.51 -3.96 8.14
C LEU A 101 7.17 -3.27 8.46
N TRP A 102 6.07 -4.04 8.43
CA TRP A 102 4.71 -3.56 8.56
C TRP A 102 4.09 -3.90 9.91
#